data_AF-A0A4U1J9E8-F1
#
_entry.id   AF-A0A4U1J9E8-F1
#
_cell.length_a   1.000
_cell.length_b   1.000
_cell.length_c   1.000
_cell.angle_alpha   90.00
_cell.angle_beta   90.00
_cell.angle_gamma   90.00
#
_symmetry.space_group_name_H-M   'P 1'
#
loop_
_entity.id
_entity.type
_entity.pdbx_description
1 polymer ?
#
loop_
_entity_poly.entity_id
_entity_poly.type
_entity_poly.pdbx_seq_one_letter_code
_entity_poly.pdbx_strand_id
1 'polypeptide(L)'
;MTFPSRSLGLLLGLASFVFATAASARPFRVNDIPNGTKYGCLNCHGDTKASYNTDFGSDARLYLVGAVPVQEQNVNWAALCPLDSDRDGWTNGLELGDPDCAWTKGDADPKGFVYNPGDPDVHPPPVCGSGKLEAGEACDGDLFLVNDCAEAGAGEGPLACTDDCKLDLSQCSEPPGSVPDLSGDGNTTQPGTCAAAPGSARSLGGMGAMIGMLVAAAVMRRKRR
;
A
#
# COMPACT_ATOMS: atom_id res chain seq x y z
N MET A 1 81.83 -4.27 -24.46
CA MET A 1 80.79 -3.58 -23.66
C MET A 1 79.50 -3.61 -24.46
N THR A 2 78.61 -4.55 -24.14
CA THR A 2 77.30 -4.76 -24.79
C THR A 2 76.29 -4.98 -23.68
N PHE A 3 75.33 -4.06 -23.53
CA PHE A 3 74.20 -4.23 -22.60
C PHE A 3 73.01 -4.78 -23.38
N PRO A 4 72.36 -5.87 -22.95
CA PRO A 4 71.10 -6.28 -23.54
C PRO A 4 69.97 -5.41 -22.99
N SER A 5 69.17 -4.87 -23.91
CA SER A 5 67.88 -4.25 -23.66
C SER A 5 66.97 -5.23 -22.93
N ARG A 6 66.69 -4.96 -21.65
CA ARG A 6 65.60 -5.61 -20.92
C ARG A 6 64.34 -4.80 -21.13
N SER A 7 63.53 -5.27 -22.07
CA SER A 7 62.20 -4.76 -22.37
C SER A 7 61.40 -4.59 -21.08
N LEU A 8 61.05 -3.33 -20.82
CA LEU A 8 60.19 -2.83 -19.76
C LEU A 8 58.75 -3.31 -20.02
N GLY A 9 58.47 -4.58 -19.74
CA GLY A 9 57.12 -5.14 -19.70
C GLY A 9 56.51 -4.91 -18.32
N LEU A 10 56.23 -3.66 -17.96
CA LEU A 10 55.57 -3.34 -16.69
C LEU A 10 54.11 -3.75 -16.79
N LEU A 11 53.79 -4.85 -16.11
CA LEU A 11 52.46 -5.40 -15.86
C LEU A 11 51.45 -4.30 -15.45
N LEU A 12 50.62 -3.83 -16.39
CA LEU A 12 49.34 -3.21 -16.06
C LEU A 12 48.33 -4.32 -15.75
N GLY A 13 48.56 -5.03 -14.65
CA GLY A 13 47.53 -5.84 -14.00
C GLY A 13 46.64 -4.92 -13.19
N LEU A 14 45.62 -4.35 -13.84
CA LEU A 14 44.59 -3.55 -13.17
C LEU A 14 43.81 -4.50 -12.25
N ALA A 15 44.25 -4.64 -11.00
CA ALA A 15 43.53 -5.37 -9.98
C ALA A 15 42.28 -4.56 -9.59
N SER A 16 41.20 -4.73 -10.35
CA SER A 16 39.87 -4.30 -9.93
C SER A 16 39.45 -5.12 -8.72
N PHE A 17 39.88 -4.70 -7.52
CA PHE A 17 39.30 -5.16 -6.27
C PHE A 17 37.89 -4.60 -6.19
N VAL A 18 36.92 -5.39 -6.67
CA VAL A 18 35.51 -5.18 -6.35
C VAL A 18 35.38 -5.43 -4.85
N PHE A 19 35.29 -4.35 -4.07
CA PHE A 19 34.90 -4.45 -2.67
C PHE A 19 33.45 -4.91 -2.64
N ALA A 20 33.24 -6.22 -2.53
CA ALA A 20 31.93 -6.77 -2.21
C ALA A 20 31.60 -6.32 -0.78
N THR A 21 30.75 -5.31 -0.65
CA THR A 21 30.20 -4.95 0.65
C THR A 21 29.35 -6.12 1.14
N ALA A 22 29.63 -6.63 2.33
CA ALA A 22 28.80 -7.67 2.93
C ALA A 22 27.37 -7.12 3.13
N ALA A 23 26.40 -7.71 2.43
CA ALA A 23 25.00 -7.49 2.73
C ALA A 23 24.67 -8.21 4.03
N SER A 24 24.78 -7.50 5.15
CA SER A 24 24.37 -8.05 6.46
C SER A 24 22.85 -7.88 6.59
N ALA A 25 22.17 -9.01 6.84
CA ALA A 25 20.81 -8.99 7.34
C ALA A 25 20.75 -8.18 8.64
N ARG A 26 19.60 -7.57 8.96
CA ARG A 26 19.39 -6.72 10.15
C ARG A 26 18.53 -7.43 11.19
N PRO A 27 18.92 -8.63 11.68
CA PRO A 27 18.07 -9.44 12.55
C PRO A 27 17.80 -8.78 13.90
N PHE A 28 18.62 -7.80 14.32
CA PHE A 28 18.40 -7.09 15.57
C PHE A 28 17.06 -6.34 15.62
N ARG A 29 16.50 -5.95 14.47
CA ARG A 29 15.22 -5.23 14.38
C ARG A 29 14.02 -6.06 14.77
N VAL A 30 14.16 -7.39 14.72
CA VAL A 30 13.15 -8.32 15.24
C VAL A 30 12.92 -8.07 16.74
N ASN A 31 13.91 -7.54 17.46
CA ASN A 31 13.79 -7.22 18.88
C ASN A 31 13.44 -5.74 19.14
N ASP A 32 13.12 -4.97 18.09
CA ASP A 32 12.66 -3.58 18.22
C ASP A 32 11.12 -3.49 18.31
N ILE A 33 10.42 -4.63 18.25
CA ILE A 33 8.96 -4.75 18.33
C ILE A 33 8.59 -5.86 19.34
N PRO A 34 7.44 -5.77 20.03
CA PRO A 34 7.00 -6.81 20.96
C PRO A 34 6.71 -8.11 20.20
N ASN A 35 7.00 -9.25 20.85
CA ASN A 35 6.78 -10.58 20.27
C ASN A 35 7.44 -10.83 18.90
N GLY A 36 8.35 -9.95 18.44
CA GLY A 36 8.87 -9.99 17.08
C GLY A 36 9.60 -11.30 16.76
N THR A 37 10.19 -11.96 17.76
CA THR A 37 10.84 -13.26 17.58
C THR A 37 9.90 -14.39 17.12
N LYS A 38 8.58 -14.26 17.32
CA LYS A 38 7.59 -15.25 16.92
C LYS A 38 7.58 -15.50 15.41
N TYR A 39 7.56 -14.44 14.60
CA TYR A 39 7.64 -14.50 13.14
C TYR A 39 9.03 -14.12 12.62
N GLY A 40 9.88 -13.56 13.48
CA GLY A 40 11.27 -13.23 13.17
C GLY A 40 11.36 -12.21 12.04
N CYS A 41 12.16 -12.53 11.03
CA CYS A 41 12.31 -11.70 9.84
C CYS A 41 11.00 -11.53 9.05
N LEU A 42 10.05 -12.47 9.20
CA LEU A 42 8.82 -12.48 8.41
C LEU A 42 7.81 -11.41 8.81
N ASN A 43 7.96 -10.77 9.98
CA ASN A 43 7.18 -9.57 10.30
C ASN A 43 7.41 -8.48 9.23
N CYS A 44 8.68 -8.27 8.84
CA CYS A 44 9.07 -7.22 7.90
C CYS A 44 9.24 -7.69 6.45
N HIS A 45 9.39 -8.99 6.22
CA HIS A 45 9.76 -9.55 4.93
C HIS A 45 8.76 -10.61 4.49
N GLY A 46 8.27 -10.51 3.25
CA GLY A 46 7.30 -11.48 2.73
C GLY A 46 7.90 -12.83 2.32
N ASP A 47 9.21 -13.02 2.47
CA ASP A 47 9.86 -14.32 2.37
C ASP A 47 11.15 -14.38 3.22
N THR A 48 11.67 -15.60 3.41
CA THR A 48 12.92 -15.84 4.18
C THR A 48 14.19 -15.38 3.48
N LYS A 49 14.10 -14.98 2.21
CA LYS A 49 15.21 -14.43 1.42
C LYS A 49 15.22 -12.89 1.47
N ALA A 50 14.24 -12.28 2.12
CA ALA A 50 14.00 -10.84 2.12
C ALA A 50 13.94 -10.26 0.69
N SER A 51 13.30 -10.96 -0.25
CA SER A 51 13.20 -10.49 -1.64
C SER A 51 12.36 -9.21 -1.77
N TYR A 52 11.44 -8.99 -0.83
CA TYR A 52 10.62 -7.78 -0.70
C TYR A 52 10.25 -7.55 0.77
N ASN A 53 9.77 -6.34 1.11
CA ASN A 53 9.19 -6.07 2.43
C ASN A 53 7.68 -6.27 2.35
N THR A 54 7.08 -6.73 3.46
CA THR A 54 5.64 -6.56 3.70
C THR A 54 5.30 -5.07 3.83
N ASP A 55 4.01 -4.75 3.90
CA ASP A 55 3.59 -3.36 4.15
C ASP A 55 4.07 -2.90 5.53
N PHE A 56 3.93 -3.73 6.57
CA PHE A 56 4.58 -3.51 7.88
C PHE A 56 6.09 -3.28 7.79
N GLY A 57 6.80 -4.11 7.04
CA GLY A 57 8.23 -3.93 6.84
C GLY A 57 8.60 -2.64 6.12
N SER A 58 7.71 -2.15 5.26
CA SER A 58 7.86 -0.87 4.57
C SER A 58 7.62 0.30 5.52
N ASP A 59 6.57 0.24 6.34
CA ASP A 59 6.29 1.25 7.37
C ASP A 59 7.38 1.28 8.46
N ALA A 60 7.83 0.12 8.93
CA ALA A 60 8.95 0.03 9.87
C ALA A 60 10.23 0.72 9.36
N ARG A 61 10.44 0.76 8.03
CA ARG A 61 11.57 1.48 7.40
C ARG A 61 11.35 2.99 7.34
N LEU A 62 10.11 3.46 7.31
CA LEU A 62 9.78 4.89 7.40
C LEU A 62 9.96 5.41 8.84
N TYR A 63 9.74 4.55 9.84
CA TYR A 63 9.86 4.88 11.26
C TYR A 63 11.16 4.38 11.89
N LEU A 64 12.31 4.58 11.22
CA LEU A 64 13.62 4.29 11.81
C LEU A 64 14.16 5.48 12.61
N VAL A 65 14.78 5.19 13.76
CA VAL A 65 15.36 6.19 14.67
C VAL A 65 16.82 5.90 15.01
N GLY A 66 17.54 6.98 15.34
CA GLY A 66 18.96 6.96 15.71
C GLY A 66 19.80 7.82 14.77
N ALA A 67 20.71 8.61 15.34
CA ALA A 67 21.67 9.44 14.59
C ALA A 67 22.87 8.60 14.09
N VAL A 68 22.57 7.45 13.50
CA VAL A 68 23.51 6.46 12.95
C VAL A 68 23.12 6.12 11.52
N PRO A 69 23.99 5.48 10.72
CA PRO A 69 23.61 5.01 9.40
C PRO A 69 22.35 4.16 9.44
N VAL A 70 21.51 4.22 8.40
CA VAL A 70 20.22 3.51 8.32
C VAL A 70 20.35 2.01 8.55
N GLN A 71 21.54 1.43 8.37
CA GLN A 71 21.84 0.04 8.63
C GLN A 71 21.84 -0.33 10.12
N GLU A 72 22.04 0.65 10.99
CA GLU A 72 22.20 0.49 12.45
C GLU A 72 21.02 1.09 13.22
N GLN A 73 20.14 1.86 12.56
CA GLN A 73 18.95 2.45 13.17
C GLN A 73 17.96 1.39 13.66
N ASN A 74 17.25 1.72 14.75
CA ASN A 74 16.20 0.90 15.34
C ASN A 74 14.81 1.31 14.85
N VAL A 75 13.85 0.40 14.91
CA VAL A 75 12.44 0.73 14.66
C VAL A 75 11.91 1.57 15.81
N ASN A 76 11.19 2.65 15.50
CA ASN A 76 10.43 3.43 16.46
C ASN A 76 9.05 2.79 16.68
N TRP A 77 8.99 1.83 17.61
CA TRP A 77 7.75 1.11 17.90
C TRP A 77 6.60 2.03 18.28
N ALA A 78 6.82 3.08 19.06
CA ALA A 78 5.75 3.99 19.48
C ALA A 78 5.04 4.69 18.30
N ALA A 79 5.76 4.92 17.19
CA ALA A 79 5.17 5.48 15.97
C ALA A 79 4.57 4.41 15.05
N LEU A 80 5.12 3.19 15.06
CA LEU A 80 4.68 2.08 14.22
C LEU A 80 3.45 1.37 14.82
N CYS A 81 3.41 1.18 16.13
CA CYS A 81 2.36 0.43 16.85
C CYS A 81 0.91 0.82 16.50
N PRO A 82 0.52 2.11 16.43
CA PRO A 82 -0.87 2.47 16.17
C PRO A 82 -1.27 2.37 14.69
N LEU A 83 -0.36 2.00 13.79
CA LEU A 83 -0.66 1.86 12.37
C LEU A 83 -1.28 0.50 12.09
N ASP A 84 -2.19 0.46 11.13
CA ASP A 84 -2.67 -0.73 10.44
C ASP A 84 -1.89 -0.82 9.12
N SER A 85 -0.79 -1.58 9.13
CA SER A 85 0.18 -1.52 8.03
C SER A 85 -0.28 -2.31 6.80
N ASP A 86 -0.81 -3.50 7.02
CA ASP A 86 -1.29 -4.41 5.97
C ASP A 86 -2.78 -4.25 5.62
N ARG A 87 -3.46 -3.33 6.31
CA ARG A 87 -4.82 -2.84 5.99
C ARG A 87 -5.89 -3.89 6.21
N ASP A 88 -5.66 -4.73 7.19
CA ASP A 88 -6.63 -5.72 7.62
C ASP A 88 -7.55 -5.18 8.71
N GLY A 89 -7.43 -3.90 9.09
CA GLY A 89 -8.21 -3.19 10.09
C GLY A 89 -7.78 -3.43 11.53
N TRP A 90 -6.68 -4.15 11.75
CA TRP A 90 -6.02 -4.28 13.04
C TRP A 90 -4.74 -3.46 13.07
N THR A 91 -4.53 -2.72 14.16
CA THR A 91 -3.24 -2.04 14.33
C THR A 91 -2.15 -3.06 14.65
N ASN A 92 -0.92 -2.79 14.22
CA ASN A 92 0.27 -3.56 14.54
C ASN A 92 0.39 -3.89 16.04
N GLY A 93 0.00 -2.95 16.90
CA GLY A 93 -0.07 -3.12 18.35
C GLY A 93 -1.04 -4.21 18.79
N LEU A 94 -2.29 -4.16 18.32
CA LEU A 94 -3.29 -5.20 18.59
C LEU A 94 -2.79 -6.58 18.17
N GLU A 95 -2.17 -6.68 17.00
CA GLU A 95 -1.67 -7.94 16.47
C GLU A 95 -0.46 -8.48 17.23
N LEU A 96 0.49 -7.64 17.61
CA LEU A 96 1.67 -8.05 18.36
C LEU A 96 1.45 -8.13 19.88
N GLY A 97 0.21 -7.93 20.34
CA GLY A 97 -0.20 -8.07 21.74
C GLY A 97 0.04 -6.84 22.61
N ASP A 98 0.29 -5.68 22.01
CA ASP A 98 0.46 -4.37 22.65
C ASP A 98 -0.67 -3.38 22.24
N PRO A 99 -1.93 -3.63 22.64
CA PRO A 99 -3.10 -2.88 22.19
C PRO A 99 -3.10 -1.40 22.60
N ASP A 100 -2.39 -1.07 23.69
CA ASP A 100 -2.30 0.29 24.22
C ASP A 100 -1.01 1.01 23.77
N CYS A 101 -0.21 0.38 22.91
CA CYS A 101 1.09 0.89 22.46
C CYS A 101 2.02 1.30 23.62
N ALA A 102 2.01 0.50 24.68
CA ALA A 102 2.73 0.77 25.92
C ALA A 102 4.09 0.06 25.98
N TRP A 103 4.32 -0.97 25.15
CA TRP A 103 5.56 -1.72 25.14
C TRP A 103 6.72 -0.83 24.70
N THR A 104 7.87 -0.98 25.37
CA THR A 104 9.12 -0.38 24.95
C THR A 104 10.23 -1.43 24.84
N LYS A 105 11.23 -1.14 24.01
CA LYS A 105 12.32 -2.08 23.77
C LYS A 105 13.03 -2.45 25.06
N GLY A 106 13.04 -3.76 25.36
CA GLY A 106 13.64 -4.33 26.57
C GLY A 106 12.60 -4.80 27.59
N ASP A 107 11.34 -4.40 27.44
CA ASP A 107 10.23 -4.95 28.21
C ASP A 107 9.98 -6.41 27.85
N ALA A 108 9.41 -7.15 28.80
CA ALA A 108 8.98 -8.51 28.54
C ALA A 108 7.87 -8.52 27.49
N ASP A 109 7.92 -9.50 26.58
CA ASP A 109 6.88 -9.65 25.56
C ASP A 109 5.49 -9.77 26.19
N PRO A 110 4.51 -8.95 25.73
CA PRO A 110 3.13 -9.03 26.16
C PRO A 110 2.57 -10.44 25.99
N LYS A 111 1.68 -10.83 26.91
CA LYS A 111 1.04 -12.15 26.90
C LYS A 111 -0.28 -12.07 26.15
N GLY A 112 -0.55 -13.07 25.33
CA GLY A 112 -1.81 -13.16 24.59
C GLY A 112 -1.62 -13.87 23.26
N PHE A 113 -2.63 -13.72 22.41
CA PHE A 113 -2.51 -14.07 21.01
C PHE A 113 -1.62 -13.06 20.30
N VAL A 114 -0.88 -13.54 19.31
CA VAL A 114 0.07 -12.74 18.53
C VAL A 114 -0.14 -13.13 17.08
N TYR A 115 -0.22 -12.15 16.21
CA TYR A 115 -0.48 -12.25 14.79
C TYR A 115 0.66 -11.58 14.01
N ASN A 116 0.75 -11.84 12.72
CA ASN A 116 1.86 -11.32 11.91
C ASN A 116 1.41 -10.00 11.28
N PRO A 117 1.98 -8.86 11.68
CA PRO A 117 1.45 -7.54 11.32
C PRO A 117 1.66 -7.12 9.86
N GLY A 118 2.23 -8.02 9.06
CA GLY A 118 2.43 -7.81 7.63
C GLY A 118 1.72 -8.87 6.78
N ASP A 119 0.76 -9.59 7.37
CA ASP A 119 0.00 -10.66 6.74
C ASP A 119 -1.51 -10.41 6.94
N PRO A 120 -2.17 -9.77 5.96
CA PRO A 120 -3.54 -9.28 6.12
C PRO A 120 -4.60 -10.39 6.18
N ASP A 121 -4.20 -11.65 5.98
CA ASP A 121 -5.09 -12.81 6.08
C ASP A 121 -5.06 -13.45 7.49
N VAL A 122 -4.17 -13.00 8.39
CA VAL A 122 -3.90 -13.65 9.68
C VAL A 122 -3.99 -12.66 10.83
N HIS A 123 -5.21 -12.37 11.23
CA HIS A 123 -5.53 -11.42 12.31
C HIS A 123 -6.45 -12.03 13.38
N PRO A 124 -6.67 -11.35 14.51
CA PRO A 124 -7.69 -11.76 15.47
C PRO A 124 -9.08 -11.81 14.81
N PRO A 125 -9.95 -12.76 15.18
CA PRO A 125 -11.33 -12.72 14.75
C PRO A 125 -12.03 -11.50 15.39
N PRO A 126 -12.87 -10.76 14.65
CA PRO A 126 -13.63 -9.66 15.22
C PRO A 126 -14.56 -10.16 16.33
N VAL A 127 -14.71 -9.36 17.39
CA VAL A 127 -15.51 -9.64 18.57
C VAL A 127 -16.65 -8.64 18.65
N CYS A 128 -17.84 -9.14 18.33
CA CYS A 128 -19.02 -8.30 18.38
C CYS A 128 -19.36 -7.79 19.79
N GLY A 129 -19.64 -6.49 19.90
CA GLY A 129 -19.99 -5.84 21.16
C GLY A 129 -18.78 -5.45 22.00
N SER A 130 -17.61 -5.36 21.39
CA SER A 130 -16.37 -4.88 21.99
C SER A 130 -16.36 -3.36 22.24
N GLY A 131 -17.29 -2.61 21.63
CA GLY A 131 -17.30 -1.16 21.63
C GLY A 131 -16.23 -0.55 20.71
N LYS A 132 -15.67 -1.34 19.79
CA LYS A 132 -14.77 -0.92 18.72
C LYS A 132 -15.28 -1.53 17.42
N LEU A 133 -15.17 -0.79 16.32
CA LEU A 133 -15.54 -1.32 15.02
C LEU A 133 -14.33 -2.05 14.42
N GLU A 134 -14.30 -3.36 14.58
CA GLU A 134 -13.20 -4.20 14.11
C GLU A 134 -13.38 -4.59 12.64
N ALA A 135 -12.29 -5.04 12.02
CA ALA A 135 -12.33 -5.38 10.62
C ALA A 135 -13.27 -6.55 10.33
N GLY A 136 -14.15 -6.35 9.34
CA GLY A 136 -15.17 -7.33 8.97
C GLY A 136 -16.49 -7.20 9.74
N GLU A 137 -16.57 -6.31 10.72
CA GLU A 137 -17.83 -5.96 11.38
C GLU A 137 -18.55 -4.85 10.62
N ALA A 138 -19.86 -4.97 10.42
CA ALA A 138 -20.65 -3.90 9.82
C ALA A 138 -20.98 -2.80 10.84
N CYS A 139 -21.03 -3.18 12.12
CA CYS A 139 -21.33 -2.35 13.26
C CYS A 139 -20.86 -3.04 14.55
N ASP A 140 -20.67 -2.28 15.63
CA ASP A 140 -20.47 -2.77 17.00
C ASP A 140 -21.20 -1.83 17.97
N GLY A 141 -22.34 -2.30 18.48
CA GLY A 141 -23.23 -1.47 19.30
C GLY A 141 -23.75 -0.25 18.52
N ASP A 142 -23.29 0.94 18.90
CA ASP A 142 -23.62 2.21 18.25
C ASP A 142 -22.55 2.68 17.24
N LEU A 143 -21.48 1.91 17.05
CA LEU A 143 -20.47 2.18 16.01
C LEU A 143 -20.90 1.50 14.73
N PHE A 144 -20.88 2.21 13.60
CA PHE A 144 -21.32 1.69 12.31
C PHE A 144 -20.30 2.05 11.22
N LEU A 145 -20.12 1.18 10.22
CA LEU A 145 -19.34 1.50 9.02
C LEU A 145 -20.06 2.50 8.11
N VAL A 146 -21.39 2.59 8.23
CA VAL A 146 -22.27 3.47 7.46
C VAL A 146 -23.16 4.24 8.42
N ASN A 147 -23.52 5.48 8.09
CA ASN A 147 -24.16 6.37 9.05
C ASN A 147 -25.67 6.16 9.20
N ASP A 148 -26.35 5.67 8.15
CA ASP A 148 -27.79 5.50 8.13
C ASP A 148 -28.27 4.46 7.11
N CYS A 149 -29.57 4.16 7.13
CA CYS A 149 -30.22 3.27 6.18
C CYS A 149 -30.03 3.72 4.71
N ALA A 150 -29.82 5.01 4.44
CA ALA A 150 -29.70 5.51 3.08
C ALA A 150 -28.33 5.15 2.50
N GLU A 151 -27.28 5.31 3.28
CA GLU A 151 -25.92 4.89 2.94
C GLU A 151 -25.79 3.37 2.82
N ALA A 152 -26.55 2.62 3.63
CA ALA A 152 -26.70 1.16 3.50
C ALA A 152 -27.53 0.71 2.27
N GLY A 153 -28.16 1.64 1.54
CA GLY A 153 -29.03 1.33 0.40
C GLY A 153 -30.36 0.66 0.80
N ALA A 154 -30.84 0.92 2.01
CA ALA A 154 -32.03 0.32 2.61
C ALA A 154 -33.21 1.30 2.80
N GLY A 155 -33.08 2.57 2.39
CA GLY A 155 -34.13 3.59 2.51
C GLY A 155 -33.82 4.61 3.60
N GLU A 156 -34.84 5.16 4.26
CA GLU A 156 -34.67 6.09 5.38
C GLU A 156 -34.90 5.36 6.71
N GLY A 157 -34.33 5.89 7.80
CA GLY A 157 -34.53 5.35 9.15
C GLY A 157 -33.22 5.16 9.91
N PRO A 158 -33.31 4.86 11.22
CA PRO A 158 -32.16 4.55 12.04
C PRO A 158 -31.63 3.13 11.75
N LEU A 159 -30.31 2.96 11.74
CA LEU A 159 -29.67 1.65 11.74
C LEU A 159 -29.61 1.09 13.16
N ALA A 160 -29.78 -0.22 13.28
CA ALA A 160 -29.46 -0.96 14.48
C ALA A 160 -28.37 -1.99 14.19
N CYS A 161 -27.66 -2.44 15.23
CA CYS A 161 -26.67 -3.50 15.13
C CYS A 161 -27.21 -4.77 15.76
N THR A 162 -27.06 -5.91 15.08
CA THR A 162 -27.41 -7.21 15.65
C THR A 162 -26.30 -7.73 16.57
N ASP A 163 -26.62 -8.73 17.40
CA ASP A 163 -25.64 -9.45 18.23
C ASP A 163 -24.57 -10.23 17.41
N ASP A 164 -24.77 -10.34 16.09
CA ASP A 164 -23.82 -10.93 15.14
C ASP A 164 -23.05 -9.85 14.34
N CYS A 165 -23.08 -8.59 14.78
CA CYS A 165 -22.41 -7.43 14.15
C CYS A 165 -22.78 -7.22 12.68
N LYS A 166 -24.06 -7.45 12.39
CA LYS A 166 -24.70 -7.13 11.10
C LYS A 166 -25.62 -5.94 11.27
N LEU A 167 -25.77 -5.18 10.19
CA LEU A 167 -26.78 -4.13 10.14
C LEU A 167 -28.17 -4.77 10.24
N ASP A 168 -28.93 -4.37 11.25
CA ASP A 168 -30.36 -4.61 11.33
C ASP A 168 -31.09 -3.50 10.57
N LEU A 169 -31.62 -3.87 9.41
CA LEU A 169 -32.36 -2.98 8.52
C LEU A 169 -33.87 -3.01 8.79
N SER A 170 -34.34 -3.69 9.85
CA SER A 170 -35.76 -3.82 10.15
C SER A 170 -36.47 -2.49 10.44
N GLN A 171 -35.71 -1.47 10.83
CA GLN A 171 -36.20 -0.11 11.06
C GLN A 171 -36.05 0.81 9.84
N CYS A 172 -35.48 0.30 8.74
CA CYS A 172 -35.37 1.03 7.48
C CYS A 172 -36.69 0.97 6.70
N SER A 173 -37.04 2.05 6.01
CA SER A 173 -38.19 2.09 5.12
C SER A 173 -37.83 1.50 3.75
N GLU A 174 -38.08 0.21 3.50
CA GLU A 174 -38.00 -0.30 2.13
C GLU A 174 -39.01 0.43 1.21
N PRO A 175 -38.65 0.74 -0.06
CA PRO A 175 -37.39 0.48 -0.77
C PRO A 175 -36.43 1.70 -0.77
N PRO A 176 -35.13 1.51 -1.13
CA PRO A 176 -34.17 2.60 -1.29
C PRO A 176 -34.67 3.60 -2.31
N GLY A 177 -35.12 4.76 -1.83
CA GLY A 177 -35.60 5.85 -2.66
C GLY A 177 -36.59 5.37 -3.72
N SER A 178 -37.86 5.19 -3.36
CA SER A 178 -38.86 5.70 -4.28
C SER A 178 -38.54 7.20 -4.41
N VAL A 179 -37.81 7.57 -5.47
CA VAL A 179 -38.00 8.89 -6.04
C VAL A 179 -39.52 9.11 -6.01
N PRO A 180 -40.03 10.19 -5.40
CA PRO A 180 -41.45 10.48 -5.48
C PRO A 180 -41.82 10.35 -6.95
N ASP A 181 -42.71 9.40 -7.24
CA ASP A 181 -43.17 9.16 -8.59
C ASP A 181 -43.80 10.48 -9.07
N LEU A 182 -43.03 11.27 -9.82
CA LEU A 182 -43.52 12.41 -10.55
C LEU A 182 -44.27 11.96 -11.82
N SER A 183 -44.72 10.71 -11.90
CA SER A 183 -45.82 10.31 -12.81
C SER A 183 -47.15 10.78 -12.24
N GLY A 184 -47.26 12.10 -12.02
CA GLY A 184 -48.52 12.79 -12.16
C GLY A 184 -48.74 13.02 -13.65
N ASP A 185 -49.60 12.22 -14.26
CA ASP A 185 -50.01 12.35 -15.66
C ASP A 185 -50.49 13.79 -15.96
N GLY A 186 -49.74 14.50 -16.80
CA GLY A 186 -50.01 15.89 -17.13
C GLY A 186 -49.40 16.30 -18.45
N ASN A 187 -50.01 15.83 -19.54
CA ASN A 187 -49.83 16.30 -20.92
C ASN A 187 -49.53 17.81 -21.02
N THR A 188 -48.26 18.17 -21.22
CA THR A 188 -47.89 19.38 -21.99
C THR A 188 -46.66 19.11 -22.85
N THR A 189 -46.83 19.47 -24.11
CA THR A 189 -45.94 19.27 -25.24
C THR A 189 -44.68 20.14 -25.13
N GLN A 190 -43.49 19.55 -25.04
CA GLN A 190 -42.29 20.14 -25.66
C GLN A 190 -41.15 19.11 -25.83
N PRO A 191 -40.49 19.05 -27.01
CA PRO A 191 -39.46 18.07 -27.30
C PRO A 191 -38.08 18.58 -26.86
N GLY A 192 -37.46 17.89 -25.91
CA GLY A 192 -36.06 18.08 -25.52
C GLY A 192 -35.31 16.76 -25.63
N THR A 193 -34.88 16.40 -26.84
CA THR A 193 -33.99 15.26 -27.05
C THR A 193 -32.55 15.68 -26.77
N CYS A 194 -31.84 14.90 -25.96
CA CYS A 194 -30.38 14.95 -25.89
C CYS A 194 -29.83 14.21 -27.12
N ALA A 195 -29.69 14.92 -28.24
CA ALA A 195 -28.98 14.39 -29.40
C ALA A 195 -27.47 14.55 -29.21
N ALA A 196 -26.73 13.45 -29.42
CA ALA A 196 -25.28 13.47 -29.59
C ALA A 196 -24.90 14.43 -30.73
N ALA A 197 -23.88 15.25 -30.50
CA ALA A 197 -23.35 16.16 -31.50
C ALA A 197 -22.86 15.38 -32.73
N PRO A 198 -23.22 15.77 -33.98
CA PRO A 198 -22.60 15.20 -35.15
C PRO A 198 -21.17 15.70 -35.28
N GLY A 199 -20.23 14.76 -35.40
CA GLY A 199 -18.84 15.02 -35.72
C GLY A 199 -18.73 15.83 -37.01
N SER A 200 -18.10 17.00 -36.92
CA SER A 200 -17.81 17.84 -38.07
C SER A 200 -16.69 17.20 -38.89
N ALA A 201 -17.07 16.48 -39.95
CA ALA A 201 -16.17 16.14 -41.04
C ALA A 201 -15.77 17.42 -41.78
N ARG A 202 -14.50 17.86 -41.62
CA ARG A 202 -13.92 18.88 -42.51
C ARG A 202 -13.21 18.19 -43.67
N SER A 203 -13.84 18.30 -44.82
CA SER A 203 -13.37 17.86 -46.13
C SER A 203 -12.08 18.56 -46.56
N LEU A 204 -11.23 17.80 -47.25
CA LEU A 204 -10.04 18.24 -47.95
C LEU A 204 -10.36 19.26 -49.06
N GLY A 205 -9.47 20.23 -49.25
CA GLY A 205 -9.40 21.05 -50.46
C GLY A 205 -8.39 22.20 -50.37
N GLY A 206 -7.28 22.08 -51.10
CA GLY A 206 -6.63 23.24 -51.74
C GLY A 206 -5.25 23.69 -51.25
N MET A 207 -4.21 23.15 -51.91
CA MET A 207 -3.04 23.85 -52.49
C MET A 207 -2.15 24.77 -51.61
N GLY A 208 -0.84 24.45 -51.58
CA GLY A 208 0.18 25.49 -51.76
C GLY A 208 1.42 25.46 -50.85
N ALA A 209 2.52 24.96 -51.42
CA ALA A 209 3.89 25.52 -51.37
C ALA A 209 4.76 25.46 -50.08
N MET A 210 5.75 24.56 -50.16
CA MET A 210 7.21 24.80 -50.10
C MET A 210 7.96 25.11 -48.78
N ILE A 211 9.21 24.60 -48.79
CA ILE A 211 10.38 24.82 -47.90
C ILE A 211 10.42 23.84 -46.72
N GLY A 212 11.27 22.80 -46.64
CA GLY A 212 12.60 22.60 -47.20
C GLY A 212 13.66 22.85 -46.12
N MET A 213 13.95 21.88 -45.25
CA MET A 213 15.23 21.85 -44.55
C MET A 213 15.70 20.41 -44.26
N LEU A 214 16.93 20.20 -44.67
CA LEU A 214 17.66 18.95 -44.83
C LEU A 214 18.19 18.45 -43.49
N VAL A 215 17.97 17.16 -43.19
CA VAL A 215 18.83 16.42 -42.26
C VAL A 215 19.89 15.70 -43.09
N ALA A 216 21.09 16.27 -43.12
CA ALA A 216 22.25 15.65 -43.73
C ALA A 216 22.78 14.53 -42.84
N ALA A 217 22.68 13.29 -43.33
CA ALA A 217 23.48 12.17 -42.85
C ALA A 217 24.85 12.18 -43.55
N ALA A 218 25.92 12.05 -42.78
CA ALA A 218 27.28 11.78 -43.25
C ALA A 218 28.01 11.12 -42.05
N VAL A 219 28.73 10.00 -42.11
CA VAL A 219 29.30 9.20 -43.20
C VAL A 219 29.52 7.78 -42.67
N MET A 220 29.19 6.77 -43.48
CA MET A 220 29.66 5.39 -43.31
C MET A 220 31.16 5.26 -43.65
N ARG A 221 31.91 4.45 -42.89
CA ARG A 221 32.99 3.56 -43.36
C ARG A 221 33.38 2.66 -42.18
N ARG A 222 32.88 1.42 -42.03
CA ARG A 222 33.07 0.19 -42.82
C ARG A 222 34.55 -0.20 -42.96
N LYS A 223 34.99 -1.20 -42.18
CA LYS A 223 35.59 -2.41 -42.76
C LYS A 223 35.67 -3.59 -41.78
N ARG A 224 35.01 -4.68 -42.18
CA ARG A 224 35.18 -6.04 -41.70
C ARG A 224 36.64 -6.50 -41.86
N ARG A 225 37.18 -7.16 -40.83
CA ARG A 225 37.78 -8.50 -40.90
C ARG A 225 37.34 -9.26 -39.66
#